data_AF-A0A9J7DTT1-F1
#
_entry.id   AF-A0A9J7DTT1-F1
#
_cell.length_a   1.000
_cell.length_b   1.000
_cell.length_c   1.000
_cell.angle_alpha   90.00
_cell.angle_beta   90.00
_cell.angle_gamma   90.00
#
_symmetry.space_group_name_H-M   'P 1'
#
loop_
_entity.id
_entity.type
_entity.pdbx_description
1 polymer ?
#
loop_
_entity_poly.entity_id
_entity_poly.type
_entity_poly.pdbx_seq_one_letter_code
_entity_poly.pdbx_strand_id
1 'polypeptide(L)'
;MSQSTADVRDFEERYSACFVDFGLKSAAGLLIGSMVGSFFLRGYKKWPMYIGGGLGFGLAYTNCENSLNQYLMSMDPKACKIKKTA
;
A
#
# COMPACT_ATOMS: atom_id res chain seq x y z
N MET A 1 27.54 -8.11 7.74
CA MET A 1 26.43 -8.91 7.17
C MET A 1 25.13 -8.75 7.95
N SER A 2 25.18 -8.44 9.25
CA SER A 2 24.04 -8.22 10.15
C SER A 2 23.12 -7.04 9.77
N GLN A 3 23.63 -5.98 9.16
CA GLN A 3 22.84 -4.79 8.82
C GLN A 3 22.02 -4.95 7.52
N SER A 4 22.16 -6.06 6.79
CA SER A 4 21.37 -6.33 5.58
C SER A 4 20.05 -7.03 5.88
N THR A 5 19.95 -7.76 6.99
CA THR A 5 18.75 -8.52 7.34
C THR A 5 17.76 -7.67 8.15
N ALA A 6 18.24 -6.73 8.97
CA ALA A 6 17.37 -5.80 9.71
C ALA A 6 16.57 -4.90 8.74
N ASP A 7 17.27 -4.27 7.81
CA ASP A 7 16.73 -3.37 6.78
C ASP A 7 15.64 -4.03 5.89
N VAL A 8 15.85 -5.31 5.52
CA VAL A 8 14.86 -6.09 4.75
C VAL A 8 13.61 -6.37 5.58
N ARG A 9 13.77 -6.71 6.88
CA ARG A 9 12.64 -6.99 7.77
C ARG A 9 11.76 -5.76 8.00
N ASP A 10 12.36 -4.60 8.20
CA ASP A 10 11.63 -3.35 8.38
C ASP A 10 10.86 -2.98 7.09
N PHE A 11 11.45 -3.19 5.92
CA PHE A 11 10.74 -3.00 4.65
C PHE A 11 9.54 -3.93 4.51
N GLU A 12 9.69 -5.22 4.78
CA GLU A 12 8.60 -6.20 4.73
C GLU A 12 7.48 -5.87 5.74
N GLU A 13 7.82 -5.37 6.93
CA GLU A 13 6.84 -4.99 7.95
C GLU A 13 6.03 -3.77 7.52
N ARG A 14 6.67 -2.75 6.92
CA ARG A 14 5.98 -1.55 6.41
C ARG A 14 5.10 -1.88 5.20
N TYR A 15 5.62 -2.69 4.29
CA TYR A 15 4.88 -3.14 3.11
C TYR A 15 3.65 -3.98 3.50
N SER A 16 3.83 -4.95 4.39
CA SER A 16 2.74 -5.80 4.87
C SER A 16 1.68 -5.02 5.66
N ALA A 17 2.08 -4.08 6.53
CA ALA A 17 1.15 -3.22 7.25
C ALA A 17 0.29 -2.39 6.28
N CYS A 18 0.91 -1.83 5.24
CA CYS A 18 0.19 -1.05 4.24
C CYS A 18 -0.79 -1.91 3.43
N PHE A 19 -0.38 -3.11 3.03
CA PHE A 19 -1.24 -4.05 2.30
C PHE A 19 -2.43 -4.53 3.15
N VAL A 20 -2.21 -4.78 4.44
CA VAL A 20 -3.27 -5.17 5.38
C VAL A 20 -4.25 -4.03 5.61
N ASP A 21 -3.77 -2.81 5.88
CA ASP A 21 -4.63 -1.64 6.07
C ASP A 21 -5.47 -1.36 4.82
N PHE A 22 -4.82 -1.47 3.66
CA PHE A 22 -5.47 -1.36 2.36
C PHE A 22 -6.60 -2.37 2.17
N GLY A 23 -6.32 -3.66 2.39
CA GLY A 23 -7.30 -4.72 2.30
C GLY A 23 -8.45 -4.54 3.29
N LEU A 24 -8.15 -4.11 4.53
CA LEU A 24 -9.15 -3.86 5.55
C LEU A 24 -10.07 -2.69 5.18
N LYS A 25 -9.50 -1.59 4.70
CA LYS A 25 -10.22 -0.36 4.35
C LYS A 25 -11.08 -0.53 3.11
N SER A 26 -10.57 -1.25 2.12
CA SER A 26 -11.34 -1.61 0.93
C SER A 26 -12.45 -2.61 1.26
N ALA A 27 -12.20 -3.66 2.05
CA ALA A 27 -13.25 -4.60 2.47
C ALA A 27 -14.33 -3.92 3.31
N ALA A 28 -13.95 -3.13 4.32
CA ALA A 28 -14.89 -2.40 5.17
C ALA A 28 -15.71 -1.37 4.36
N GLY A 29 -15.04 -0.61 3.49
CA GLY A 29 -15.70 0.36 2.61
C GLY A 29 -16.65 -0.29 1.61
N LEU A 30 -16.34 -1.49 1.12
CA LEU A 30 -17.17 -2.23 0.18
C LEU A 30 -18.39 -2.84 0.88
N LEU A 31 -18.24 -3.33 2.11
CA LEU A 31 -19.36 -3.79 2.94
C LEU A 31 -20.34 -2.65 3.27
N ILE A 32 -19.82 -1.54 3.80
CA ILE A 32 -20.63 -0.36 4.15
C ILE A 32 -21.25 0.25 2.89
N GLY A 33 -20.44 0.43 1.84
CA GLY A 33 -20.88 0.96 0.56
C GLY A 33 -21.91 0.08 -0.14
N SER A 34 -21.82 -1.25 0.02
CA SER A 34 -22.83 -2.17 -0.47
C SER A 34 -24.13 -2.03 0.31
N MET A 35 -24.10 -1.96 1.64
CA MET A 35 -25.32 -1.80 2.45
C MET A 35 -26.02 -0.47 2.16
N VAL A 36 -25.27 0.63 2.13
CA VAL A 36 -25.80 1.97 1.85
C VAL A 36 -26.23 2.09 0.38
N GLY A 37 -25.43 1.56 -0.54
CA GLY A 37 -25.72 1.57 -1.97
C GLY A 37 -26.97 0.76 -2.32
N SER A 38 -27.15 -0.43 -1.75
CA SER A 38 -28.36 -1.23 -1.94
C SER A 38 -29.61 -0.54 -1.38
N PHE A 39 -29.47 0.26 -0.32
CA PHE A 39 -30.59 0.98 0.30
C PHE A 39 -30.95 2.28 -0.46
N PHE A 40 -29.96 3.07 -0.88
CA PHE A 40 -30.16 4.38 -1.53
C PHE A 40 -30.23 4.33 -3.06
N LEU A 41 -29.54 3.40 -3.72
CA LEU A 41 -29.40 3.37 -5.19
C LEU A 41 -30.29 2.30 -5.82
N ARG A 42 -31.59 2.33 -5.49
CA ARG A 42 -32.63 1.39 -5.97
C ARG A 42 -32.85 1.41 -7.51
N GLY A 43 -32.10 2.21 -8.27
CA GLY A 43 -32.36 2.58 -9.67
C GLY A 43 -31.18 2.54 -10.66
N TYR A 44 -30.11 1.78 -10.42
CA TYR A 44 -29.00 1.55 -11.38
C TYR A 44 -28.11 2.75 -11.74
N LYS A 45 -26.94 2.80 -11.10
CA LYS A 45 -25.68 3.09 -11.79
C LYS A 45 -24.56 2.44 -10.97
N LYS A 46 -23.94 1.36 -11.47
CA LYS A 46 -22.75 0.75 -10.82
C LYS A 46 -21.50 1.64 -10.95
N TRP A 47 -21.58 2.67 -11.79
CA TRP A 47 -20.51 3.63 -12.05
C TRP A 47 -19.93 4.32 -10.80
N PRO A 48 -20.72 4.82 -9.82
CA PRO A 48 -20.20 5.34 -8.55
C PRO A 48 -19.41 4.32 -7.72
N MET A 49 -19.72 3.03 -7.81
CA MET A 49 -18.95 1.99 -7.10
C MET A 49 -17.57 1.80 -7.74
N TYR A 50 -17.51 1.80 -9.07
CA TYR A 50 -16.25 1.71 -9.82
C TYR A 50 -15.41 2.98 -9.70
N ILE A 51 -16.04 4.17 -9.80
CA ILE A 51 -15.35 5.46 -9.67
C ILE A 51 -14.88 5.68 -8.23
N GLY A 52 -15.74 5.44 -7.23
CA GLY A 52 -15.39 5.56 -5.82
C GLY A 52 -14.34 4.54 -5.39
N GLY A 53 -14.46 3.29 -5.87
CA GLY A 53 -13.48 2.24 -5.65
C GLY A 53 -12.12 2.58 -6.29
N GLY A 54 -12.11 2.98 -7.56
CA GLY A 54 -10.88 3.32 -8.29
C GLY A 54 -10.16 4.54 -7.71
N LEU A 55 -10.87 5.62 -7.39
CA LEU A 55 -10.29 6.81 -6.76
C LEU A 55 -9.77 6.51 -5.35
N GLY A 56 -10.54 5.79 -4.53
CA GLY A 56 -10.12 5.42 -3.19
C GLY A 56 -8.89 4.49 -3.20
N PHE A 57 -8.86 3.52 -4.13
CA PHE A 57 -7.73 2.62 -4.35
C PHE A 57 -6.47 3.41 -4.72
N GLY A 58 -6.57 4.32 -5.69
CA GLY A 58 -5.45 5.14 -6.15
C GLY A 58 -4.86 6.01 -5.05
N LEU A 59 -5.71 6.72 -4.29
CA LEU A 59 -5.27 7.58 -3.18
C LEU A 59 -4.54 6.79 -2.08
N ALA A 60 -5.04 5.60 -1.75
CA ALA A 60 -4.39 4.75 -0.76
C ALA A 60 -3.06 4.18 -1.29
N TYR A 61 -2.98 3.85 -2.59
CA TYR A 61 -1.73 3.42 -3.22
C TYR A 61 -0.65 4.51 -3.18
N THR A 62 -0.97 5.76 -3.53
CA THR A 62 0.01 6.86 -3.50
C THR A 62 0.52 7.15 -2.09
N ASN A 63 -0.33 7.04 -1.06
CA ASN A 63 0.09 7.17 0.33
C ASN A 63 1.06 6.04 0.74
N CYS A 64 0.76 4.81 0.33
CA CYS A 64 1.61 3.64 0.57
C CYS A 64 2.99 3.80 -0.07
N GLU A 65 2.99 4.15 -1.36
CA GLU A 65 4.20 4.34 -2.16
C GLU A 65 5.07 5.45 -1.56
N ASN A 66 4.47 6.57 -1.16
CA ASN A 66 5.20 7.66 -0.53
C ASN A 66 5.87 7.22 0.78
N SER A 67 5.15 6.48 1.63
CA SER A 67 5.72 5.97 2.89
C SER A 67 6.87 4.98 2.65
N LEU A 68 6.74 4.09 1.66
CA LEU A 68 7.78 3.13 1.28
C LEU A 68 9.00 3.82 0.68
N ASN A 69 8.77 4.80 -0.20
CA ASN A 69 9.84 5.52 -0.89
C ASN A 69 10.65 6.39 0.08
N GLN A 70 9.99 7.04 1.06
CA GLN A 70 10.72 7.75 2.12
C GLN A 70 11.61 6.82 2.94
N TYR A 71 11.15 5.61 3.22
CA TYR A 71 11.95 4.61 3.90
C TYR A 71 13.13 4.15 3.03
N LEU A 72 12.89 3.89 1.75
CA LEU A 72 13.91 3.45 0.79
C LEU A 72 15.00 4.50 0.54
N MET A 73 14.64 5.79 0.51
CA MET A 73 15.58 6.90 0.40
C MET A 73 16.43 7.10 1.67
N SER A 74 15.93 6.66 2.82
CA SER A 74 16.68 6.68 4.09
C SER A 74 17.63 5.49 4.25
N MET A 75 17.52 4.46 3.40
CA MET A 75 18.47 3.36 3.36
C MET A 75 19.78 3.82 2.71
N ASP A 76 20.88 3.73 3.46
CA ASP A 76 22.22 3.96 2.91
C ASP A 76 22.56 2.82 1.91
N PRO A 77 22.85 3.13 0.63
CA PRO A 77 23.22 2.11 -0.34
C PRO A 77 24.52 1.49 0.13
N LYS A 78 24.43 0.26 0.64
CA LYS A 78 25.58 -0.49 1.15
C LYS A 78 26.67 -0.47 0.07
N ALA A 79 27.68 0.36 0.27
CA ALA A 79 28.78 0.54 -0.66
C ALA A 79 29.39 -0.85 -0.90
N CYS A 80 29.08 -1.42 -2.07
CA CYS A 80 29.61 -2.70 -2.46
C CYS A 80 31.11 -2.50 -2.61
N LYS A 81 31.88 -2.85 -1.56
CA LYS A 81 33.33 -2.94 -1.67
C LYS A 81 33.62 -4.07 -2.63
N ILE A 82 33.70 -3.76 -3.92
CA ILE A 82 34.36 -4.60 -4.90
C ILE A 82 35.80 -4.70 -4.42
N LYS A 83 36.12 -5.78 -3.69
CA LYS A 83 37.49 -6.10 -3.32
C LYS A 83 38.18 -6.55 -4.61
N LYS A 84 38.61 -5.58 -5.42
CA LYS A 84 39.49 -5.82 -6.57
C LYS A 84 40.80 -6.34 -5.99
N THR A 85 40.92 -7.66 -5.94
CA THR A 85 42.12 -8.35 -5.47
C THR A 85 42.98 -8.54 -6.71
N ALA A 86 44.12 -7.83 -6.71
CA ALA A 86 45.28 -7.92 -7.61
C ALA A 86 45.01 -7.79 -9.12
#